data_AF-A0A371J0M8-F1
#
_entry.id   AF-A0A371J0M8-F1
#
_cell.length_a   1.000
_cell.length_b   1.000
_cell.length_c   1.000
_cell.angle_alpha   90.00
_cell.angle_beta   90.00
_cell.angle_gamma   90.00
#
_symmetry.space_group_name_H-M   'P 1'
#
loop_
_entity.id
_entity.type
_entity.pdbx_description
1 polymer ?
#
loop_
_entity_poly.entity_id
_entity_poly.type
_entity_poly.pdbx_seq_one_letter_code
_entity_poly.pdbx_strand_id
1 'polypeptide(L)'
;MEFHYYYLIQDIIGLIVAFIGVRMVTLCFKMMLSSKMSKNIFLLILKYTLVTASGANILFNHFGLKPWIISIILMFISAIIAPKEKSKLLRI
;
A
#
# COMPACT_ATOMS: atom_id res chain seq x y z
N MET A 1 -27.30 20.11 10.81
CA MET A 1 -26.07 19.31 10.84
C MET A 1 -25.11 19.92 9.84
N GLU A 2 -23.96 20.41 10.27
CA GLU A 2 -22.94 20.89 9.34
C GLU A 2 -22.30 19.68 8.64
N PHE A 3 -22.49 19.58 7.32
CA PHE A 3 -21.88 18.51 6.54
C PHE A 3 -20.39 18.81 6.39
N HIS A 4 -19.58 18.06 7.12
CA HIS A 4 -18.12 18.19 7.08
C HIS A 4 -17.54 17.37 5.93
N TYR A 5 -17.52 17.95 4.73
CA TYR A 5 -17.01 17.33 3.48
C TYR A 5 -15.62 16.68 3.60
N TYR A 6 -14.79 17.20 4.50
CA TYR A 6 -13.43 16.71 4.69
C TYR A 6 -13.36 15.30 5.29
N TYR A 7 -14.35 14.86 6.08
CA TYR A 7 -14.45 13.46 6.51
C TYR A 7 -14.80 12.54 5.35
N LEU A 8 -15.74 12.96 4.49
CA LEU A 8 -16.13 12.18 3.32
C LEU A 8 -14.93 11.97 2.37
N ILE A 9 -14.15 13.04 2.13
CA ILE A 9 -12.93 12.97 1.31
C ILE A 9 -11.92 12.03 1.94
N GLN A 10 -11.74 12.11 3.27
CA GLN A 10 -10.84 11.22 4.00
C GLN A 10 -11.24 9.74 3.84
N ASP A 11 -12.52 9.43 4.02
CA ASP A 11 -13.02 8.06 3.93
C ASP A 11 -12.89 7.50 2.51
N ILE A 12 -13.21 8.29 1.48
CA ILE A 12 -13.06 7.88 0.08
C ILE A 12 -11.60 7.57 -0.23
N ILE A 13 -10.68 8.47 0.15
CA ILE A 13 -9.25 8.28 -0.10
C ILE A 13 -8.71 7.08 0.67
N GLY A 14 -9.04 6.98 1.96
CA GLY A 14 -8.63 5.87 2.81
C GLY A 14 -9.13 4.52 2.26
N LEU A 15 -10.38 4.45 1.81
CA LEU A 15 -10.97 3.26 1.21
C LEU A 15 -10.26 2.86 -0.08
N ILE A 16 -10.03 3.81 -0.99
CA ILE A 16 -9.35 3.53 -2.27
C ILE A 16 -7.92 3.01 -2.01
N VAL A 17 -7.16 3.67 -1.14
CA VAL A 17 -5.78 3.28 -0.83
C VAL A 17 -5.73 1.91 -0.17
N ALA A 18 -6.59 1.66 0.82
CA ALA A 18 -6.66 0.37 1.50
C ALA A 18 -7.07 -0.75 0.54
N PHE A 19 -8.09 -0.52 -0.30
CA PHE A 19 -8.58 -1.49 -1.27
C PHE A 19 -7.50 -1.87 -2.30
N ILE A 20 -6.80 -0.89 -2.86
CA ILE A 20 -5.68 -1.13 -3.77
C ILE A 20 -4.58 -1.93 -3.06
N GLY A 21 -4.22 -1.53 -1.85
CA GLY A 21 -3.22 -2.22 -1.03
C GLY A 21 -3.56 -3.70 -0.82
N VAL A 22 -4.77 -4.00 -0.32
CA VAL A 22 -5.25 -5.38 -0.07
C VAL A 22 -5.24 -6.20 -1.35
N ARG A 23 -5.72 -5.64 -2.47
CA ARG A 23 -5.75 -6.35 -3.75
C ARG A 23 -4.33 -6.72 -4.21
N MET A 24 -3.38 -5.80 -4.07
CA MET A 24 -1.98 -6.05 -4.45
C MET A 24 -1.30 -7.04 -3.52
N VAL A 25 -1.52 -6.96 -2.20
CA VAL A 25 -1.05 -7.95 -1.23
C VAL A 25 -1.56 -9.35 -1.59
N THR A 26 -2.86 -9.46 -1.92
CA THR A 26 -3.46 -10.74 -2.33
C THR A 26 -2.82 -11.30 -3.60
N LEU A 27 -2.52 -10.44 -4.59
CA LEU A 27 -1.80 -10.85 -5.79
C LEU A 27 -0.37 -11.34 -5.46
N CYS A 28 0.34 -10.65 -4.57
CA CYS A 28 1.66 -11.09 -4.13
C CYS A 28 1.63 -12.45 -3.40
N PHE A 29 0.60 -12.71 -2.58
CA PHE A 29 0.39 -14.03 -1.99
C PHE A 29 0.12 -15.10 -3.04
N LYS A 30 -0.71 -14.81 -4.05
CA LYS A 30 -0.90 -15.74 -5.18
C LYS A 30 0.41 -16.03 -5.93
N MET A 31 1.23 -15.01 -6.18
CA MET A 31 2.56 -15.20 -6.79
C MET A 31 3.48 -16.06 -5.93
N MET A 32 3.42 -15.92 -4.60
CA MET A 32 4.16 -16.76 -3.66
C MET A 32 3.68 -18.22 -3.64
N LEU A 33 2.41 -18.47 -3.92
CA LEU A 33 1.88 -19.84 -4.01
C LEU A 33 2.21 -20.49 -5.35
N SER A 34 2.23 -19.71 -6.44
CA SER A 34 2.54 -20.20 -7.78
C SER A 34 4.04 -20.30 -8.08
N SER A 35 4.90 -19.62 -7.32
CA SER A 35 6.36 -19.63 -7.50
C SER A 35 7.07 -19.80 -6.16
N LYS A 36 8.31 -20.32 -6.14
CA LYS A 36 9.07 -20.39 -4.89
C LYS A 36 9.27 -18.99 -4.31
N MET A 37 9.08 -18.87 -2.99
CA MET A 37 9.28 -17.61 -2.27
C MET A 37 10.67 -17.04 -2.57
N SER A 38 10.70 -15.83 -3.12
CA SER A 38 11.95 -15.11 -3.40
C SER A 38 12.02 -13.84 -2.57
N LYS A 39 13.25 -13.36 -2.33
CA LYS A 39 13.50 -12.09 -1.62
C LYS A 39 12.73 -10.92 -2.25
N ASN A 40 12.55 -10.93 -3.57
CA ASN A 40 11.79 -9.91 -4.29
C ASN A 40 10.29 -9.96 -4.01
N ILE A 41 9.71 -11.17 -3.95
CA ILE A 41 8.28 -11.34 -3.60
C ILE A 41 8.04 -10.87 -2.16
N PHE A 42 8.96 -11.18 -1.23
CA PHE A 42 8.86 -10.69 0.14
C PHE A 42 8.89 -9.15 0.22
N LEU A 43 9.79 -8.49 -0.53
CA LEU A 43 9.84 -7.02 -0.59
C LEU A 43 8.56 -6.42 -1.20
N LEU A 44 7.98 -7.06 -2.21
CA LEU A 44 6.71 -6.64 -2.80
C LEU A 44 5.55 -6.77 -1.80
N ILE A 45 5.47 -7.88 -1.06
CA ILE A 45 4.46 -8.05 0.00
C ILE A 45 4.62 -6.94 1.04
N LEU A 46 5.84 -6.71 1.54
CA LEU A 46 6.11 -5.67 2.54
C LEU A 46 5.69 -4.28 2.04
N LYS A 47 6.04 -3.95 0.79
CA LYS A 47 5.64 -2.69 0.15
C LYS A 47 4.11 -2.51 0.16
N TYR A 48 3.36 -3.48 -0.34
CA TYR A 48 1.91 -3.33 -0.45
C TYR A 48 1.19 -3.44 0.90
N THR A 49 1.78 -4.12 1.89
CA THR A 49 1.30 -4.09 3.27
C THR A 49 1.41 -2.68 3.87
N LEU A 50 2.51 -1.96 3.61
CA LEU A 50 2.66 -0.57 4.06
C LEU A 50 1.64 0.37 3.38
N VAL A 51 1.36 0.17 2.10
CA VAL A 51 0.30 0.90 1.38
C VAL A 51 -1.07 0.62 2.02
N THR A 52 -1.35 -0.64 2.34
CA THR A 52 -2.60 -1.04 3.01
C THR A 52 -2.71 -0.39 4.39
N ALA A 53 -1.64 -0.40 5.17
CA ALA A 53 -1.58 0.23 6.48
C ALA A 53 -1.78 1.75 6.39
N SER A 54 -1.25 2.40 5.36
CA SER A 54 -1.46 3.83 5.10
C SER A 54 -2.94 4.15 4.87
N GLY A 55 -3.64 3.37 4.03
CA GLY A 55 -5.08 3.53 3.79
C GLY A 55 -5.93 3.23 5.04
N ALA A 56 -5.61 2.16 5.76
CA ALA A 56 -6.29 1.81 7.01
C ALA A 56 -6.10 2.90 8.09
N ASN A 57 -4.91 3.50 8.18
CA ASN A 57 -4.63 4.59 9.10
C ASN A 57 -5.48 5.84 8.82
N ILE A 58 -5.80 6.11 7.55
CA ILE A 58 -6.71 7.20 7.16
C ILE A 58 -8.18 6.86 7.50
N LEU A 59 -8.59 5.61 7.31
CA LEU A 59 -9.98 5.16 7.56
C LEU A 59 -10.35 5.12 9.05
N PHE A 60 -9.46 4.60 9.90
CA PHE A 60 -9.80 4.31 11.30
C PHE A 60 -9.53 5.46 12.26
N ASN A 61 -8.75 6.46 11.86
CA ASN A 61 -8.49 7.63 12.71
C ASN A 61 -9.43 8.78 12.38
N HIS A 62 -9.76 9.57 13.41
CA HIS A 62 -10.45 10.84 13.21
C HIS A 62 -9.68 11.78 12.30
N PHE A 63 -10.42 12.64 11.59
CA PHE A 63 -9.83 13.64 10.72
C PHE A 63 -8.86 14.54 11.50
N GLY A 64 -7.64 14.62 11.01
CA GLY A 64 -6.59 15.43 11.59
C GLY A 64 -5.28 15.30 10.85
N LEU A 65 -4.41 16.29 10.97
CA LEU A 65 -3.13 16.33 10.25
C LEU A 65 -2.20 15.15 10.58
N LYS A 66 -2.27 14.64 11.81
CA LYS A 66 -1.40 13.55 12.28
C LYS A 66 -1.58 12.25 11.46
N PRO A 67 -2.81 11.69 11.31
CA PRO A 67 -3.06 10.55 10.43
C PRO A 67 -2.54 10.75 9.01
N TRP A 68 -2.76 11.93 8.43
CA TRP A 68 -2.31 12.25 7.07
C TRP A 68 -0.79 12.20 6.93
N ILE A 69 -0.06 12.83 7.86
CA ILE A 69 1.41 12.81 7.87
C ILE A 69 1.93 11.37 7.99
N ILE A 70 1.38 10.57 8.90
CA ILE A 70 1.78 9.16 9.09
C ILE A 70 1.54 8.37 7.81
N SER A 71 0.38 8.52 7.19
CA SER A 71 0.03 7.82 5.95
C SER A 71 0.93 8.21 4.77
N ILE A 72 1.33 9.48 4.68
CA ILE A 72 2.30 9.97 3.70
C ILE A 72 3.68 9.35 3.94
N ILE A 73 4.14 9.31 5.19
CA ILE A 73 5.43 8.68 5.54
C ILE A 73 5.43 7.19 5.17
N LEU A 74 4.35 6.46 5.49
CA LEU A 74 4.20 5.05 5.12
C LEU A 74 4.26 4.85 3.60
N MET A 75 3.63 5.74 2.84
CA MET A 75 3.69 5.76 1.37
C MET A 75 5.12 5.97 0.87
N PHE A 76 5.86 6.95 1.42
CA PHE A 76 7.27 7.18 1.04
C PHE A 76 8.16 5.98 1.35
N ILE A 77 8.03 5.38 2.53
CA ILE A 77 8.78 4.18 2.90
C ILE A 77 8.47 3.05 1.90
N SER A 78 7.19 2.88 1.53
CA SER A 78 6.79 1.88 0.54
C SER A 78 7.40 2.13 -0.85
N ALA A 79 7.60 3.39 -1.24
CA ALA A 79 8.20 3.76 -2.52
C ALA A 79 9.70 3.45 -2.57
N ILE A 80 10.40 3.63 -1.45
CA ILE A 80 11.82 3.29 -1.32
C ILE A 80 12.05 1.77 -1.40
N ILE A 81 11.09 0.97 -0.97
CA ILE A 81 11.13 -0.49 -1.09
C ILE A 81 10.87 -0.88 -2.54
N ALA A 82 11.95 -0.93 -3.32
CA ALA A 82 11.93 -1.43 -4.70
C ALA A 82 12.54 -2.83 -4.76
N PRO A 83 11.82 -3.85 -5.28
CA PRO A 83 12.46 -5.12 -5.60
C PRO A 83 13.52 -4.88 -6.68
N LYS A 84 14.70 -5.49 -6.54
CA LYS A 84 15.72 -5.43 -7.59
C LYS A 84 15.22 -6.25 -8.78
N GLU A 85 14.88 -5.58 -9.88
CA GLU A 85 14.73 -6.25 -11.16
C GLU A 85 16.06 -6.90 -11.51
N LYS A 86 16.10 -8.24 -11.53
CA LYS A 86 17.08 -8.91 -12.37
C LYS A 86 16.59 -8.69 -13.79
N SER A 87 17.13 -7.70 -14.50
CA SER A 87 17.01 -7.63 -15.95
C SER A 87 17.65 -8.90 -16.51
N LYS A 88 16.82 -9.91 -16.73
CA LYS A 88 17.18 -11.09 -17.50
C LYS A 88 16.23 -11.09 -18.69
N LEU A 89 16.81 -11.06 -19.89
CA LEU A 89 16.20 -11.04 -21.23
C LEU A 89 15.77 -9.63 -21.70
N LEU A 90 16.37 -9.03 -22.74
CA LEU A 90 16.73 -9.62 -24.03
C LEU A 90 18.24 -9.61 -24.34
N ARG A 91 18.83 -10.81 -24.34
CA ARG A 91 19.92 -11.19 -25.26
C ARG A 91 19.50 -12.53 -25.83
N ILE A 92 18.72 -12.49 -26.90
CA ILE A 92 18.60 -13.54 -27.92
C ILE A 92 18.56 -12.78 -29.24
#